data_AF-A0A927ISF9-F1
#
_entry.id   AF-A0A927ISF9-F1
#
_cell.length_a   1.000
_cell.length_b   1.000
_cell.length_c   1.000
_cell.angle_alpha   90.00
_cell.angle_beta   90.00
_cell.angle_gamma   90.00
#
_symmetry.space_group_name_H-M   'P 1'
#
loop_
_entity.id
_entity.type
_entity.pdbx_description
1 polymer ?
#
loop_
_entity_poly.entity_id
_entity_poly.type
_entity_poly.pdbx_seq_one_letter_code
_entity_poly.pdbx_strand_id
1 'polypeptide(L)'
;MYTSPEALLAILGMAVATIAIKVSGLLLADRLPRQGFAAAWLRHIPGAVLAALVAPALATGNLAEVAAALVTGGTFLLFRNLFLAMAAGVATVFLVRMLVGA
;
A
#
# COMPACT_ATOMS: atom_id res chain seq x y z
N MET A 1 8.57 1.27 26.86
CA MET A 1 7.19 1.14 27.35
C MET A 1 6.26 1.81 26.35
N TYR A 2 5.42 1.07 25.63
CA TYR A 2 4.48 1.59 24.61
C TYR A 2 3.25 2.32 25.21
N THR A 3 3.32 2.69 26.49
CA THR A 3 2.23 3.25 27.30
C THR A 3 2.66 4.57 27.95
N SER A 4 3.49 5.36 27.27
CA SER A 4 3.73 6.74 27.71
C SER A 4 2.56 7.62 27.28
N PRO A 5 2.16 8.64 28.07
CA PRO A 5 1.06 9.53 27.71
C PRO A 5 1.24 10.19 26.33
N GLU A 6 2.49 10.48 25.94
CA GLU A 6 2.85 11.07 24.66
C GLU A 6 2.60 10.09 23.50
N ALA A 7 2.95 8.81 23.69
CA ALA A 7 2.69 7.76 22.69
C ALA A 7 1.18 7.59 22.47
N LEU A 8 0.38 7.63 23.53
CA LEU A 8 -1.08 7.56 23.44
C LEU A 8 -1.65 8.76 22.67
N LEU A 9 -1.21 9.97 23.01
CA LEU A 9 -1.61 11.19 22.29
C LEU A 9 -1.22 11.15 20.81
N ALA A 10 -0.03 10.64 20.49
CA ALA A 10 0.42 10.49 19.12
C ALA A 10 -0.46 9.49 18.33
N ILE A 11 -0.75 8.31 18.91
CA ILE A 11 -1.61 7.31 18.27
C ILE A 11 -3.02 7.87 18.04
N LEU A 12 -3.61 8.54 19.04
CA LEU A 12 -4.93 9.15 18.91
C LEU A 12 -4.93 10.27 17.86
N GLY A 13 -3.90 11.12 17.85
CA GLY A 13 -3.74 12.17 16.84
C GLY A 13 -3.63 11.60 15.42
N MET A 14 -2.81 10.57 15.23
CA MET A 14 -2.69 9.87 13.94
C MET A 14 -4.01 9.21 13.52
N ALA A 15 -4.74 8.61 14.45
CA ALA A 15 -6.04 7.99 14.18
C ALA A 15 -7.06 9.04 13.73
N VAL A 16 -7.16 10.17 14.44
CA VAL A 16 -8.04 11.29 14.08
C VAL A 16 -7.68 11.83 12.69
N ALA A 17 -6.40 12.10 12.43
CA ALA A 17 -5.95 12.59 11.12
C ALA A 17 -6.30 11.59 9.99
N THR A 18 -6.08 10.29 10.22
CA THR A 18 -6.37 9.24 9.25
C THR A 18 -7.86 9.17 8.93
N ILE A 19 -8.72 9.18 9.96
CA ILE A 19 -10.16 9.11 9.79
C ILE A 19 -10.67 10.40 9.12
N ALA A 20 -10.17 11.57 9.52
CA ALA A 20 -10.54 12.86 8.93
C ALA A 20 -10.27 12.91 7.42
N ILE A 21 -9.11 12.42 6.96
CA ILE A 21 -8.78 12.35 5.52
C ILE A 21 -9.74 11.41 4.79
N LYS A 22 -10.01 10.22 5.35
CA LYS A 22 -10.95 9.24 4.76
C LYS A 22 -12.36 9.81 4.63
N VAL A 23 -12.86 10.42 5.71
CA VAL A 23 -14.18 11.05 5.74
C VAL A 23 -14.25 12.22 4.77
N SER A 24 -13.21 13.04 4.67
CA SER A 24 -13.15 14.15 3.71
C SER A 24 -13.31 13.66 2.27
N GLY A 25 -12.65 12.55 1.91
CA GLY A 25 -12.82 11.93 0.60
C GLY A 25 -14.27 11.50 0.33
N LEU A 26 -14.93 10.90 1.32
CA LEU A 26 -16.34 10.52 1.22
C LEU A 26 -17.27 11.74 1.09
N LEU A 27 -17.06 12.78 1.89
CA LEU A 27 -17.85 14.02 1.87
C LEU A 27 -17.69 14.82 0.57
N LEU A 28 -16.52 14.73 -0.07
CA LEU A 28 -16.23 15.42 -1.33
C LEU A 28 -16.57 14.58 -2.56
N ALA A 29 -16.85 13.28 -2.42
CA ALA A 29 -17.03 12.36 -3.54
C ALA A 29 -18.12 12.83 -4.53
N ASP A 30 -19.25 13.30 -4.02
CA ASP A 30 -20.37 13.79 -4.85
C ASP A 30 -20.07 15.11 -5.56
N ARG A 31 -19.04 15.83 -5.11
CA ARG A 31 -18.61 17.12 -5.71
C ARG A 31 -17.52 16.94 -6.76
N LEU A 32 -17.03 15.71 -6.97
CA LEU A 32 -15.98 15.45 -7.96
C LEU A 32 -16.52 15.56 -9.39
N PRO A 33 -15.72 16.10 -10.34
CA PRO A 33 -16.12 16.21 -11.73
C PRO A 33 -16.33 14.82 -12.34
N ARG A 34 -17.46 14.64 -13.02
CA ARG A 34 -17.84 13.37 -13.67
C ARG A 34 -17.41 13.26 -15.14
N GLN A 35 -17.14 14.39 -15.78
CA GLN A 35 -16.81 14.49 -17.20
C GLN A 35 -15.63 15.46 -17.45
N GLY A 36 -15.02 15.35 -18.62
CA GLY A 36 -13.88 16.16 -19.03
C GLY A 36 -12.53 15.67 -18.50
N PHE A 37 -11.49 16.48 -18.72
CA PHE A 37 -10.10 16.13 -18.40
C PHE A 37 -9.88 15.78 -16.93
N ALA A 38 -10.40 16.58 -16.01
CA ALA A 38 -10.23 16.34 -14.57
C ALA A 38 -10.82 14.99 -14.13
N ALA A 39 -11.98 14.61 -14.67
CA ALA A 39 -12.60 13.32 -14.39
C ALA A 39 -11.77 12.15 -14.95
N ALA A 40 -11.21 12.29 -16.14
CA ALA A 40 -10.32 11.29 -16.74
C ALA A 40 -9.04 11.12 -15.91
N TRP A 41 -8.41 12.22 -15.49
CA TRP A 41 -7.23 12.21 -14.64
C TRP A 41 -7.48 11.53 -13.29
N LEU A 42 -8.60 11.86 -12.61
CA LEU A 42 -8.99 11.27 -11.32
C LEU A 42 -9.10 9.75 -11.38
N ARG A 43 -9.55 9.17 -12.50
CA ARG A 43 -9.66 7.71 -12.68
C ARG A 43 -8.30 7.00 -12.71
N HIS A 44 -7.22 7.70 -13.02
CA HIS A 44 -5.87 7.14 -13.06
C HIS A 44 -5.12 7.24 -11.72
N ILE A 45 -5.58 8.08 -10.79
CA ILE A 45 -4.91 8.30 -9.50
C ILE A 45 -4.70 7.00 -8.71
N PRO A 46 -5.68 6.09 -8.54
CA PRO A 46 -5.48 4.90 -7.72
C PRO A 46 -4.30 4.04 -8.20
N GLY A 47 -4.21 3.79 -9.51
CA GLY A 47 -3.09 3.05 -10.10
C GLY A 47 -1.76 3.80 -9.97
N ALA A 48 -1.77 5.11 -10.21
CA ALA A 48 -0.57 5.95 -10.08
C ALA A 48 -0.03 5.99 -8.64
N VAL A 49 -0.91 6.10 -7.64
CA VAL A 49 -0.53 6.09 -6.22
C VAL A 49 0.06 4.74 -5.82
N LEU A 50 -0.57 3.63 -6.23
CA LEU A 50 -0.02 2.29 -5.98
C LEU A 50 1.36 2.12 -6.63
N ALA A 51 1.52 2.56 -7.87
CA ALA A 51 2.80 2.53 -8.57
C ALA A 51 3.85 3.40 -7.86
N ALA A 52 3.49 4.59 -7.41
CA ALA A 52 4.37 5.51 -6.69
C ALA A 52 4.81 4.99 -5.32
N LEU A 53 4.03 4.10 -4.70
CA LEU A 53 4.41 3.43 -3.45
C LEU A 53 5.33 2.22 -3.69
N VAL A 54 5.04 1.43 -4.73
CA VAL A 54 5.80 0.21 -5.03
C VAL A 54 7.13 0.52 -5.70
N ALA A 55 7.16 1.47 -6.64
CA ALA A 55 8.36 1.82 -7.38
C ALA A 55 9.58 2.16 -6.51
N PRO A 56 9.51 3.06 -5.51
CA PRO A 56 10.64 3.33 -4.64
C PRO A 56 11.03 2.11 -3.80
N ALA A 57 10.06 1.33 -3.30
CA ALA A 57 10.34 0.11 -2.53
C ALA A 57 11.11 -0.93 -3.35
N LEU A 58 10.92 -0.98 -4.68
CA LEU A 58 11.71 -1.83 -5.58
C LEU A 58 13.03 -1.19 -6.00
N ALA A 59 13.07 0.13 -6.20
CA ALA A 59 14.27 0.84 -6.63
C ALA A 59 15.34 0.90 -5.53
N THR A 60 14.94 1.01 -4.27
CA THR A 60 15.85 1.07 -3.11
C THR A 60 15.81 -0.20 -2.24
N GLY A 61 15.00 -1.19 -2.62
CA GLY A 61 14.86 -2.45 -1.91
C GLY A 61 16.05 -3.38 -2.09
N ASN A 62 16.11 -4.43 -1.27
CA ASN A 62 17.08 -5.51 -1.37
C ASN A 62 16.46 -6.72 -2.11
N LEU A 63 17.18 -7.84 -2.10
CA LEU A 63 16.75 -9.06 -2.78
C LEU A 63 15.36 -9.57 -2.33
N ALA A 64 15.01 -9.36 -1.06
CA ALA A 64 13.71 -9.76 -0.51
C ALA A 64 12.55 -8.99 -1.16
N GLU A 65 12.67 -7.67 -1.32
CA GLU A 65 11.62 -6.86 -1.93
C GLU A 65 11.43 -7.19 -3.42
N VAL A 66 12.52 -7.36 -4.17
CA VAL A 66 12.46 -7.72 -5.59
C VAL A 66 11.89 -9.13 -5.79
N ALA A 67 12.36 -10.11 -5.03
CA ALA A 67 11.85 -11.48 -5.09
C ALA A 67 10.35 -11.54 -4.73
N ALA A 68 9.95 -10.86 -3.66
CA ALA A 68 8.56 -10.82 -3.22
C ALA A 68 7.64 -10.16 -4.26
N ALA A 69 8.10 -9.11 -4.95
CA ALA A 69 7.32 -8.48 -6.01
C ALA A 69 7.11 -9.41 -7.21
N LEU A 70 8.15 -10.13 -7.64
CA LEU A 70 8.04 -11.12 -8.71
C LEU A 70 7.10 -12.27 -8.33
N VAL A 71 7.21 -12.81 -7.12
CA VAL A 71 6.34 -13.89 -6.64
C VAL A 71 4.90 -13.41 -6.50
N THR A 72 4.66 -12.24 -5.90
CA THR A 72 3.31 -11.67 -5.73
C THR A 72 2.66 -11.43 -7.09
N GLY A 73 3.37 -10.76 -8.00
CA GLY A 73 2.88 -10.46 -9.35
C GLY A 73 2.63 -11.74 -10.16
N GLY A 74 3.59 -12.67 -10.18
CA GLY A 74 3.46 -13.95 -10.88
C GLY A 74 2.31 -14.81 -10.36
N THR A 75 2.14 -14.88 -9.03
CA THR A 75 1.04 -15.61 -8.39
C THR A 75 -0.30 -15.00 -8.77
N PHE A 76 -0.42 -13.68 -8.72
CA PHE A 76 -1.66 -13.02 -9.13
C PHE A 76 -1.96 -13.23 -10.61
N LEU A 77 -0.96 -13.13 -11.48
CA LEU A 77 -1.14 -13.32 -12.92
C LEU A 77 -1.61 -14.73 -13.28
N LEU A 78 -1.06 -15.75 -12.61
CA LEU A 78 -1.37 -17.16 -12.86
C LEU A 78 -2.70 -17.60 -12.23
N PHE A 79 -2.95 -17.23 -10.97
CA PHE A 79 -4.10 -17.75 -10.21
C PHE A 79 -5.26 -16.78 -10.12
N ARG A 80 -5.05 -15.49 -10.42
CA ARG A 80 -6.04 -14.41 -10.27
C ARG A 80 -6.66 -14.34 -8.87
N ASN A 81 -5.94 -14.84 -7.86
CA ASN A 81 -6.38 -14.90 -6.48
C ASN A 81 -5.51 -13.96 -5.62
N LEU A 82 -6.14 -12.91 -5.10
CA LEU A 82 -5.44 -11.88 -4.33
C LEU A 82 -4.91 -12.41 -2.99
N PHE A 83 -5.68 -13.26 -2.29
CA PHE A 83 -5.25 -13.85 -1.02
C PHE A 83 -4.02 -14.72 -1.21
N LEU A 84 -4.00 -15.55 -2.26
CA LEU A 84 -2.85 -16.39 -2.58
C LEU A 84 -1.62 -15.55 -2.92
N ALA A 85 -1.79 -14.49 -3.72
CA ALA A 85 -0.71 -13.58 -4.07
C ALA A 85 -0.11 -12.88 -2.84
N MET A 86 -0.97 -12.40 -1.93
CA MET A 86 -0.54 -11.79 -0.66
C MET A 86 0.24 -12.78 0.21
N ALA A 87 -0.31 -14.00 0.40
CA ALA A 87 0.34 -15.03 1.20
C ALA A 87 1.71 -15.43 0.63
N ALA A 88 1.79 -15.65 -0.68
CA ALA A 88 3.03 -16.02 -1.37
C ALA A 88 4.10 -14.90 -1.28
N GLY A 89 3.70 -13.64 -1.47
CA GLY A 89 4.59 -12.49 -1.33
C GLY A 89 5.15 -12.34 0.09
N VAL A 90 4.29 -12.38 1.10
CA VAL A 90 4.70 -12.29 2.51
C VAL A 90 5.62 -13.46 2.88
N ALA A 91 5.28 -14.68 2.48
CA ALA A 91 6.12 -15.85 2.69
C ALA A 91 7.49 -15.70 2.03
N THR A 92 7.54 -15.10 0.83
CA THR A 92 8.81 -14.85 0.13
C THR A 92 9.69 -13.87 0.89
N VAL A 93 9.15 -12.73 1.35
CA VAL A 93 9.92 -11.78 2.18
C VAL A 93 10.47 -12.47 3.43
N PHE A 94 9.61 -13.21 4.13
CA PHE A 94 9.98 -13.93 5.35
C PHE A 94 11.12 -14.92 5.09
N LEU A 95 10.99 -15.79 4.09
CA LEU A 95 11.98 -16.82 3.78
C LEU A 95 13.29 -16.22 3.28
N VAL A 96 13.25 -15.21 2.40
CA VAL A 96 14.46 -14.57 1.89
C VAL A 96 15.23 -13.88 3.01
N ARG A 97 14.54 -13.14 3.90
CA ARG A 97 15.21 -12.51 5.05
C ARG A 97 15.80 -13.54 6.01
N MET A 98 15.08 -14.64 6.25
CA MET A 98 15.56 -15.75 7.09
C MET A 98 16.81 -16.42 6.52
N LEU A 99 16.89 -16.60 5.19
CA LEU A 99 17.99 -17.32 4.52
C LEU A 99 19.20 -16.42 4.24
N VAL A 100 18.99 -15.16 3.89
CA VAL A 100 20.05 -14.23 3.48
C VAL A 100 20.65 -13.49 4.67
N GLY A 101 20.02 -13.52 5.84
CA GLY A 101 20.50 -12.85 7.04
C GLY A 101 20.49 -11.34 6.86
N ALA A 102 19.28 -10.78 6.80
CA ALA A 102 19.06 -9.34 6.90
C ALA A 102 18.61 -8.97 8.31
#